data_AF-A0A6N4QL34-F1
#
_entry.id   AF-A0A6N4QL34-F1
#
_cell.length_a   1.000
_cell.length_b   1.000
_cell.length_c   1.000
_cell.angle_alpha   90.00
_cell.angle_beta   90.00
_cell.angle_gamma   90.00
#
_symmetry.space_group_name_H-M   'P 1'
#
loop_
_entity.id
_entity.type
_entity.pdbx_description
1 polymer ?
#
loop_
_entity_poly.entity_id
_entity_poly.type
_entity_poly.pdbx_seq_one_letter_code
_entity_poly.pdbx_strand_id
1 'polypeptide(L)'
;MKIDKNPNVSADSQKELIIQKQIDQLQKEISGWISKESIQWEEKKKILLRTNTESNFIYQTIIEKSEVRAVDSRLKFISLTSQKLQRLSELQPNETTFQKQTLMLKKVLVYLDILYHISKRLFVISKSNLLGKQVELQLEVDSLIREVDRIASQAEFNHMRLFAGDFAKDSRVASLWMIHQSNGELFRVWIATMTSKSLGLTSFDGNYLTLSNSNLFQKNIEEVINRINEERHRIQSVLD
;
A
#
# COMPACT_ATOMS: atom_id res chain seq x y z
N MET A 1 30.99 -11.43 -23.41
CA MET A 1 29.60 -11.89 -23.37
C MET A 1 28.93 -11.14 -22.22
N LYS A 2 28.15 -10.09 -22.52
CA LYS A 2 27.38 -9.39 -21.47
C LYS A 2 26.32 -10.39 -21.02
N ILE A 3 26.42 -10.86 -19.78
CA ILE A 3 25.38 -11.68 -19.18
C ILE A 3 24.13 -10.82 -19.20
N ASP A 4 23.10 -11.27 -19.93
CA ASP A 4 21.84 -10.56 -20.03
C ASP A 4 21.28 -10.31 -18.64
N LYS A 5 20.61 -9.16 -18.49
CA LYS A 5 19.77 -8.83 -17.34
C LYS A 5 18.95 -10.08 -17.01
N ASN A 6 19.11 -10.60 -15.80
CA ASN A 6 18.43 -11.76 -15.24
C ASN A 6 17.06 -12.02 -15.93
N PRO A 7 16.87 -13.14 -16.66
CA PRO A 7 15.77 -13.32 -17.61
C PRO A 7 14.37 -13.25 -16.98
N ASN A 8 14.29 -13.29 -15.64
CA ASN A 8 13.05 -13.24 -14.87
C ASN A 8 12.65 -11.84 -14.39
N VAL A 9 13.44 -10.79 -14.67
CA VAL A 9 13.17 -9.46 -14.11
C VAL A 9 12.27 -8.66 -15.07
N SER A 10 10.98 -8.61 -14.76
CA SER A 10 10.02 -7.74 -15.45
C SER A 10 10.36 -6.25 -15.27
N ALA A 11 9.88 -5.40 -16.19
CA ALA A 11 10.06 -3.95 -16.09
C ALA A 11 9.53 -3.39 -14.76
N ASP A 12 8.47 -3.99 -14.22
CA ASP A 12 7.90 -3.62 -12.92
C ASP A 12 8.86 -3.95 -11.77
N SER A 13 9.51 -5.12 -11.80
CA SER A 13 10.52 -5.50 -10.79
C SER A 13 11.69 -4.51 -10.74
N GLN A 14 12.17 -4.03 -11.90
CA GLN A 14 13.23 -3.02 -11.96
C GLN A 14 12.79 -1.67 -11.39
N LYS A 15 11.54 -1.26 -11.66
CA LYS A 15 10.95 -0.04 -11.10
C LYS A 15 10.86 -0.14 -9.58
N GLU A 16 10.32 -1.24 -9.05
CA GLU A 16 10.18 -1.45 -7.60
C GLU A 16 11.53 -1.43 -6.87
N LEU A 17 12.58 -2.03 -7.47
CA LEU A 17 13.92 -2.03 -6.90
C LEU A 17 14.56 -0.62 -6.85
N ILE A 18 14.32 0.23 -7.86
CA ILE A 18 14.80 1.62 -7.86
C ILE A 18 14.08 2.41 -6.76
N ILE A 19 12.77 2.27 -6.67
CA ILE A 19 11.94 2.92 -5.64
C ILE A 19 12.42 2.51 -4.24
N GLN A 20 12.64 1.21 -4.02
CA GLN A 20 13.11 0.69 -2.74
C GLN A 20 14.45 1.32 -2.33
N LYS A 21 15.46 1.34 -3.22
CA LYS A 21 16.78 1.92 -2.91
C LYS A 21 16.70 3.39 -2.53
N GLN A 22 15.82 4.14 -3.19
CA GLN A 22 15.62 5.56 -2.88
C GLN A 22 14.93 5.76 -1.55
N ILE A 23 13.91 4.95 -1.24
CA ILE A 23 13.23 5.02 0.05
C ILE A 23 14.20 4.69 1.19
N ASP A 24 15.04 3.67 1.03
CA ASP A 24 16.04 3.28 2.04
C ASP A 24 17.06 4.42 2.27
N GLN A 25 17.47 5.11 1.20
CA GLN A 25 18.34 6.28 1.32
C GLN A 25 17.62 7.43 2.06
N LEU A 26 16.37 7.71 1.71
CA LEU A 26 15.58 8.76 2.36
C LEU A 26 15.31 8.46 3.84
N GLN A 27 15.05 7.20 4.19
CA GLN A 27 14.90 6.79 5.59
C GLN A 27 16.19 7.03 6.38
N LYS A 28 17.36 6.73 5.80
CA LYS A 28 18.66 7.06 6.42
C LYS A 28 18.85 8.57 6.58
N GLU A 29 18.47 9.35 5.56
CA GLU A 29 18.54 10.82 5.61
C GLU A 29 17.57 11.44 6.62
N ILE A 30 16.39 10.84 6.80
CA ILE A 30 15.39 11.26 7.79
C ILE A 30 15.88 10.88 9.19
N SER A 31 16.33 9.65 9.40
CA SER A 31 16.90 9.19 10.67
C SER A 31 18.10 10.05 11.11
N GLY A 32 19.00 10.37 10.16
CA GLY A 32 20.12 11.28 10.39
C GLY A 32 19.71 12.73 10.64
N TRP A 33 18.52 13.15 10.19
CA TRP A 33 17.98 14.48 10.51
C TRP A 33 17.35 14.51 11.91
N ILE A 34 16.68 13.43 12.32
CA ILE A 34 16.13 13.28 13.67
C ILE A 34 17.25 13.23 14.72
N SER A 35 18.36 12.54 14.45
CA SER A 35 19.47 12.37 15.39
C SER A 35 20.40 13.59 15.52
N LYS A 36 20.38 14.51 14.55
CA LYS A 36 21.07 15.80 14.64
C LYS A 36 20.27 16.75 15.51
N GLU A 37 20.28 16.48 16.80
CA GLU A 37 19.76 17.36 17.84
C GLU A 37 20.74 18.52 18.05
N SER A 38 20.88 19.45 17.10
CA SER A 38 21.63 20.70 17.36
C SER A 38 21.52 21.80 16.28
N ILE A 39 21.02 22.95 16.73
CA ILE A 39 21.60 24.30 16.57
C ILE A 39 21.17 25.21 15.39
N GLN A 40 20.50 24.76 14.32
CA GLN A 40 19.98 25.71 13.32
C GLN A 40 18.58 25.38 12.80
N TRP A 41 17.81 26.46 12.55
CA TRP A 41 16.40 26.52 12.10
C TRP A 41 16.18 25.96 10.69
N GLU A 42 16.64 24.76 10.39
CA GLU A 42 16.17 24.04 9.20
C GLU A 42 14.84 23.36 9.54
N GLU A 43 13.78 24.17 9.60
CA GLU A 43 12.41 23.71 9.83
C GLU A 43 11.86 22.89 8.65
N LYS A 44 12.49 23.02 7.48
CA LYS A 44 12.02 22.49 6.20
C LYS A 44 13.12 21.72 5.48
N LYS A 45 12.85 20.48 5.11
CA LYS A 45 13.76 19.65 4.31
C LYS A 45 13.11 19.29 2.98
N LYS A 46 13.82 19.55 1.87
CA LYS A 46 13.38 19.17 0.53
C LYS A 46 13.73 17.71 0.28
N ILE A 47 12.73 16.90 -0.04
CA ILE A 47 12.90 15.51 -0.46
C ILE A 47 12.67 15.41 -1.97
N LEU A 48 13.54 14.62 -2.62
CA LEU A 48 13.47 14.28 -4.03
C LEU A 48 13.27 12.76 -4.15
N LEU A 49 12.18 12.36 -4.78
CA LEU A 49 11.81 10.97 -5.04
C LEU A 49 11.72 10.74 -6.54
N ARG A 50 12.39 9.74 -7.11
CA ARG A 50 12.11 9.35 -8.50
C ARG A 50 11.01 8.31 -8.50
N THR A 51 10.07 8.47 -9.41
CA THR A 51 8.89 7.58 -9.49
C THR A 51 8.96 6.61 -10.66
N ASN A 52 9.98 6.71 -11.51
CA ASN A 52 10.16 5.87 -12.68
C ASN A 52 11.66 5.62 -12.98
N THR A 53 11.94 4.64 -13.85
CA THR A 53 13.27 4.35 -14.41
C THR A 53 13.83 5.51 -15.24
N GLU A 54 12.95 6.37 -15.76
CA GLU A 54 13.31 7.56 -16.52
C GLU A 54 13.63 8.75 -15.61
N SER A 55 14.69 9.50 -15.94
CA SER A 55 15.24 10.58 -15.11
C SER A 55 14.29 11.76 -14.84
N ASN A 56 13.23 11.90 -15.63
CA ASN A 56 12.40 13.11 -15.66
C ASN A 56 11.21 13.08 -14.68
N PHE A 57 10.90 11.93 -14.08
CA PHE A 57 9.78 11.81 -13.14
C PHE A 57 10.25 11.96 -11.69
N ILE A 58 10.55 13.19 -11.29
CA ILE A 58 10.96 13.55 -9.94
C ILE A 58 9.78 14.15 -9.18
N TYR A 59 9.37 13.50 -8.09
CA TYR A 59 8.46 14.04 -7.11
C TYR A 59 9.24 14.84 -6.07
N GLN A 60 8.90 16.12 -5.92
CA GLN A 60 9.51 17.02 -4.96
C GLN A 60 8.50 17.36 -3.88
N THR A 61 8.89 17.18 -2.61
CA THR A 61 8.09 17.64 -1.47
C THR A 61 8.98 18.36 -0.47
N ILE A 62 8.42 19.36 0.19
CA ILE A 62 9.04 20.01 1.34
C ILE A 62 8.41 19.39 2.58
N ILE A 63 9.22 18.97 3.55
CA ILE A 63 8.78 18.32 4.78
C ILE A 63 9.11 19.22 5.95
N GLU A 64 8.11 19.46 6.79
CA GLU A 64 8.27 20.15 8.06
C GLU A 64 8.65 19.18 9.18
N LYS A 65 9.35 19.68 10.21
CA LYS A 65 9.79 18.84 11.34
C LYS A 65 8.63 18.09 12.04
N SER A 66 7.44 18.69 12.10
CA SER A 66 6.21 18.11 12.65
C SER A 66 5.68 16.90 11.84
N GLU A 67 5.97 16.85 10.54
CA GLU A 67 5.48 15.83 9.62
C GLU A 67 6.43 14.63 9.48
N VAL A 68 7.65 14.73 10.03
CA VAL A 68 8.71 13.72 9.88
C VAL A 68 8.22 12.32 10.21
N ARG A 69 7.52 12.19 11.34
CA ARG A 69 6.99 10.90 11.81
C ARG A 69 5.94 10.34 10.87
N ALA A 70 5.08 11.20 10.32
CA ALA A 70 4.03 10.84 9.38
C ALA A 70 4.61 10.38 8.03
N VAL A 71 5.67 11.06 7.57
CA VAL A 71 6.38 10.70 6.34
C VAL A 71 7.17 9.41 6.52
N ASP A 72 7.91 9.26 7.61
CA ASP A 72 8.69 8.05 7.90
C ASP A 72 7.79 6.80 7.94
N SER A 73 6.67 6.90 8.66
CA SER A 73 5.68 5.82 8.76
C SER A 73 5.12 5.42 7.39
N ARG A 74 4.79 6.41 6.55
CA ARG A 74 4.30 6.16 5.19
C ARG A 74 5.38 5.56 4.29
N LEU A 75 6.60 6.10 4.30
CA LEU A 75 7.72 5.58 3.52
C LEU A 75 8.01 4.12 3.85
N LYS A 76 7.91 3.73 5.13
CA LYS A 76 8.04 2.34 5.56
C LYS A 76 7.04 1.42 4.85
N PHE A 77 5.79 1.81 4.71
CA PHE A 77 4.77 1.01 4.01
C PHE A 77 4.96 0.99 2.50
N ILE A 78 5.42 2.10 1.90
CA ILE A 78 5.78 2.13 0.48
C ILE A 78 6.94 1.16 0.21
N SER A 79 7.99 1.19 1.03
CA SER A 79 9.13 0.26 0.91
C SER A 79 8.68 -1.20 1.07
N LEU A 80 7.85 -1.49 2.08
CA LEU A 80 7.32 -2.84 2.31
C LEU A 80 6.50 -3.36 1.12
N THR A 81 5.67 -2.49 0.52
CA THR A 81 4.88 -2.81 -0.68
C THR A 81 5.80 -3.15 -1.84
N SER A 82 6.76 -2.27 -2.13
CA SER A 82 7.70 -2.41 -3.24
C SER A 82 8.49 -3.72 -3.11
N GLN A 83 9.00 -4.02 -1.90
CA GLN A 83 9.74 -5.23 -1.62
C GLN A 83 8.90 -6.51 -1.79
N LYS A 84 7.65 -6.53 -1.30
CA LYS A 84 6.77 -7.69 -1.46
C LYS A 84 6.40 -7.92 -2.92
N LEU A 85 6.11 -6.86 -3.68
CA LEU A 85 5.79 -6.96 -5.11
C LEU A 85 6.99 -7.41 -5.93
N GLN A 86 8.19 -6.88 -5.64
CA GLN A 86 9.41 -7.32 -6.29
C GLN A 86 9.64 -8.83 -6.08
N ARG A 87 9.60 -9.29 -4.82
CA ARG A 87 9.73 -10.72 -4.50
C ARG A 87 8.68 -11.57 -5.20
N LEU A 88 7.43 -11.10 -5.26
CA LEU A 88 6.36 -11.82 -5.95
C LEU A 88 6.67 -11.97 -7.44
N SER A 89 7.15 -10.91 -8.09
CA SER A 89 7.51 -10.93 -9.52
C SER A 89 8.69 -11.84 -9.83
N GLU A 90 9.63 -12.00 -8.89
CA GLU A 90 10.79 -12.90 -9.04
C GLU A 90 10.41 -14.37 -8.85
N LEU A 91 9.45 -14.66 -7.97
CA LEU A 91 9.08 -16.02 -7.57
C LEU A 91 7.99 -16.64 -8.45
N GLN A 92 7.20 -15.84 -9.15
CA GLN A 92 6.03 -16.33 -9.88
C GLN A 92 6.21 -16.19 -11.38
N PRO A 93 6.18 -17.31 -12.14
CA PRO A 93 6.13 -17.23 -13.59
C PRO A 93 4.80 -16.61 -14.05
N ASN A 94 4.78 -16.08 -15.27
CA ASN A 94 3.62 -15.39 -15.84
C ASN A 94 3.36 -15.80 -17.30
N GLU A 95 3.77 -17.01 -17.69
CA GLU A 95 3.72 -17.47 -19.07
C GLU A 95 2.31 -17.99 -19.42
N THR A 96 1.78 -18.87 -18.58
CA THR A 96 0.48 -19.52 -18.81
C THR A 96 -0.68 -18.71 -18.24
N THR A 97 -1.90 -18.97 -18.72
CA THR A 97 -3.12 -18.34 -18.20
C THR A 97 -3.30 -18.59 -16.70
N PHE A 98 -3.06 -19.82 -16.25
CA PHE A 98 -3.15 -20.18 -14.82
C PHE A 98 -2.11 -19.45 -13.99
N GLN A 99 -0.87 -19.36 -14.48
CA GLN A 99 0.18 -18.60 -13.82
C GLN A 99 -0.17 -17.11 -13.71
N LYS A 100 -0.75 -16.51 -14.75
CA LYS A 100 -1.23 -15.12 -14.72
C LYS A 100 -2.39 -14.92 -13.74
N GLN A 101 -3.35 -15.86 -13.68
CA GLN A 101 -4.45 -15.84 -12.72
C GLN A 101 -3.93 -15.92 -11.28
N THR A 102 -3.05 -16.88 -11.00
CA THR A 102 -2.40 -17.03 -9.70
C THR A 102 -1.57 -15.81 -9.32
N LEU A 103 -0.81 -15.25 -10.26
CA LEU A 103 -0.01 -14.04 -10.04
C LEU A 103 -0.90 -12.85 -9.67
N MET A 104 -2.02 -12.66 -10.38
CA MET A 104 -2.98 -11.59 -10.08
C MET A 104 -3.55 -11.74 -8.67
N LEU A 105 -4.00 -12.94 -8.28
CA LEU A 105 -4.55 -13.18 -6.94
C LEU A 105 -3.49 -13.03 -5.84
N LYS A 106 -2.27 -13.51 -6.06
CA LYS A 106 -1.16 -13.27 -5.12
C LYS A 106 -0.82 -11.79 -5.00
N LYS A 107 -0.92 -11.03 -6.09
CA LYS A 107 -0.75 -9.56 -6.06
C LYS A 107 -1.83 -8.89 -5.22
N VAL A 108 -3.09 -9.33 -5.36
CA VAL A 108 -4.20 -8.91 -4.47
C VAL A 108 -3.86 -9.19 -3.00
N LEU A 109 -3.43 -10.42 -2.68
CA LEU A 109 -3.07 -10.80 -1.31
C LEU A 109 -1.94 -9.94 -0.74
N VAL A 110 -0.91 -9.64 -1.54
CA VAL A 110 0.18 -8.74 -1.13
C VAL A 110 -0.38 -7.37 -0.72
N TYR A 111 -1.26 -6.77 -1.53
CA TYR A 111 -1.84 -5.48 -1.17
C TYR A 111 -2.73 -5.56 0.07
N LEU A 112 -3.58 -6.58 0.19
CA LEU A 112 -4.41 -6.78 1.39
C LEU A 112 -3.57 -6.94 2.67
N ASP A 113 -2.44 -7.64 2.58
CA ASP A 113 -1.47 -7.77 3.65
C ASP A 113 -0.91 -6.41 4.09
N ILE A 114 -0.56 -5.54 3.15
CA ILE A 114 -0.07 -4.19 3.47
C ILE A 114 -1.17 -3.36 4.13
N LEU A 115 -2.40 -3.39 3.59
CA LEU A 115 -3.54 -2.70 4.17
C LEU A 115 -3.83 -3.17 5.61
N TYR A 116 -3.69 -4.47 5.87
CA TYR A 116 -3.77 -5.03 7.22
C TYR A 116 -2.70 -4.44 8.15
N HIS A 117 -1.44 -4.36 7.70
CA HIS A 117 -0.36 -3.78 8.50
C HIS A 117 -0.55 -2.28 8.77
N ILE A 118 -1.04 -1.51 7.78
CA ILE A 118 -1.40 -0.10 7.96
C ILE A 118 -2.51 0.03 9.01
N SER A 119 -3.57 -0.79 8.90
CA SER A 119 -4.69 -0.78 9.83
C SER A 119 -4.25 -1.14 11.25
N LYS A 120 -3.33 -2.10 11.40
CA LYS A 120 -2.70 -2.42 12.71
C LYS A 120 -1.89 -1.25 13.25
N ARG A 121 -1.18 -0.50 12.41
CA ARG A 121 -0.47 0.72 12.85
C ARG A 121 -1.45 1.79 13.31
N LEU A 122 -2.54 2.03 12.59
CA LEU A 122 -3.60 2.96 12.99
C LEU A 122 -4.20 2.56 14.35
N PHE A 123 -4.41 1.27 14.59
CA PHE A 123 -4.89 0.75 15.89
C PHE A 123 -3.90 0.98 17.04
N VAL A 124 -2.59 0.89 16.77
CA VAL A 124 -1.57 1.23 17.78
C VAL A 124 -1.59 2.72 18.09
N ILE A 125 -1.76 3.58 17.07
CA ILE A 125 -1.86 5.03 17.25
C ILE A 125 -3.09 5.38 18.10
N SER A 126 -4.24 4.76 17.83
CA SER A 126 -5.47 5.06 18.58
C SER A 126 -5.41 4.71 20.06
N LYS A 127 -4.55 3.76 20.45
CA LYS A 127 -4.29 3.41 21.85
C LYS A 127 -3.24 4.30 22.52
N SER A 128 -2.48 5.07 21.74
CA SER A 128 -1.41 5.90 22.28
C SER A 128 -1.98 7.20 22.87
N ASN A 129 -1.92 7.34 24.19
CA ASN A 129 -2.28 8.58 24.89
C ASN A 129 -1.04 9.46 25.07
N LEU A 130 -0.56 10.08 23.98
CA LEU A 130 0.56 11.03 24.05
C LEU A 130 0.01 12.44 24.26
N LEU A 131 -0.03 12.90 25.52
CA LEU A 131 -0.32 14.29 25.86
C LEU A 131 0.62 15.22 25.08
N GLY A 132 0.04 16.23 24.42
CA GLY A 132 0.79 17.24 23.64
C GLY A 132 1.19 16.84 22.21
N LYS A 133 0.99 15.58 21.77
CA LYS A 133 1.38 15.10 20.42
C LYS A 133 0.20 14.72 19.52
N GLN A 134 -1.01 15.14 19.87
CA GLN A 134 -2.22 14.80 19.11
C GLN A 134 -2.17 15.27 17.66
N VAL A 135 -1.61 16.46 17.41
CA VAL A 135 -1.44 17.00 16.06
C VAL A 135 -0.49 16.14 15.22
N GLU A 136 0.68 15.78 15.77
CA GLU A 136 1.64 14.90 15.08
C GLU A 136 1.05 13.52 14.77
N LEU A 137 0.30 12.95 15.73
CA LEU A 137 -0.38 11.66 15.54
C LEU A 137 -1.49 11.76 14.49
N GLN A 138 -2.24 12.86 14.45
CA GLN A 138 -3.26 13.07 13.42
C GLN A 138 -2.63 13.18 12.03
N LEU A 139 -1.50 13.91 11.90
CA LEU A 139 -0.75 13.97 10.64
C LEU A 139 -0.25 12.57 10.22
N GLU A 140 0.19 11.74 11.17
CA GLU A 140 0.54 10.34 10.90
C GLU A 140 -0.67 9.54 10.40
N VAL A 141 -1.83 9.65 11.05
CA VAL A 141 -3.08 9.00 10.61
C VAL A 141 -3.46 9.43 9.20
N ASP A 142 -3.47 10.73 8.90
CA ASP A 142 -3.84 11.25 7.58
C ASP A 142 -2.87 10.74 6.49
N SER A 143 -1.57 10.69 6.79
CA SER A 143 -0.54 10.14 5.90
C SER A 143 -0.78 8.65 5.61
N LEU A 144 -1.14 7.88 6.62
CA LEU A 144 -1.45 6.45 6.49
C LEU A 144 -2.76 6.20 5.73
N ILE A 145 -3.79 7.02 5.92
CA ILE A 145 -5.03 6.91 5.15
C ILE A 145 -4.78 7.24 3.67
N ARG A 146 -3.98 8.28 3.36
CA ARG A 146 -3.54 8.55 1.98
C ARG A 146 -2.77 7.38 1.37
N GLU A 147 -2.04 6.64 2.20
CA GLU A 147 -1.31 5.46 1.77
C GLU A 147 -2.25 4.29 1.41
N VAL A 148 -3.35 4.11 2.14
CA VAL A 148 -4.43 3.17 1.76
C VAL A 148 -4.98 3.51 0.38
N ASP A 149 -5.32 4.78 0.12
CA ASP A 149 -5.83 5.20 -1.19
C ASP A 149 -4.80 5.06 -2.31
N ARG A 150 -3.51 5.30 -2.01
CA ARG A 150 -2.41 5.06 -2.95
C ARG A 150 -2.33 3.58 -3.33
N ILE A 151 -2.38 2.68 -2.35
CA ILE A 151 -2.35 1.23 -2.59
C ILE A 151 -3.57 0.80 -3.40
N ALA A 152 -4.76 1.26 -3.04
CA ALA A 152 -5.98 0.95 -3.78
C ALA A 152 -5.92 1.42 -5.24
N SER A 153 -5.33 2.60 -5.48
CA SER A 153 -5.18 3.16 -6.84
C SER A 153 -4.10 2.49 -7.66
N GLN A 154 -3.03 2.02 -7.02
CA GLN A 154 -1.93 1.31 -7.69
C GLN A 154 -2.18 -0.19 -7.85
N ALA A 155 -3.21 -0.73 -7.18
CA ALA A 155 -3.59 -2.13 -7.30
C ALA A 155 -4.16 -2.41 -8.69
N GLU A 156 -3.24 -2.66 -9.63
CA GLU A 156 -3.49 -2.91 -11.03
C GLU A 156 -2.87 -4.25 -11.46
N PHE A 157 -3.54 -4.96 -12.36
CA PHE A 157 -2.96 -6.07 -13.10
C PHE A 157 -3.44 -6.03 -14.55
N ASN A 158 -2.51 -5.96 -15.51
CA ASN A 158 -2.82 -5.82 -16.94
C ASN A 158 -3.88 -4.73 -17.21
N HIS A 159 -3.70 -3.52 -16.64
CA HIS A 159 -4.63 -2.39 -16.74
C HIS A 159 -6.00 -2.57 -16.09
N MET A 160 -6.24 -3.69 -15.41
CA MET A 160 -7.44 -3.89 -14.59
C MET A 160 -7.20 -3.36 -13.18
N ARG A 161 -8.08 -2.47 -12.71
CA ARG A 161 -8.04 -1.94 -11.34
C ARG A 161 -8.70 -2.94 -10.40
N LEU A 162 -7.92 -3.51 -9.49
CA LEU A 162 -8.35 -4.62 -8.65
C LEU A 162 -9.24 -4.15 -7.49
N PHE A 163 -8.94 -2.99 -6.91
CA PHE A 163 -9.62 -2.47 -5.71
C PHE A 163 -10.57 -1.29 -5.94
N ALA A 164 -10.84 -0.94 -7.20
CA ALA A 164 -11.76 0.14 -7.54
C ALA A 164 -13.24 -0.23 -7.37
N GLY A 165 -13.54 -1.52 -7.18
CA GLY A 165 -14.92 -2.03 -7.08
C GLY A 165 -15.48 -2.60 -8.38
N ASP A 166 -14.73 -2.53 -9.47
CA ASP A 166 -15.12 -3.08 -10.78
C ASP A 166 -15.44 -4.59 -10.72
N PHE A 167 -14.78 -5.32 -9.81
CA PHE A 167 -14.95 -6.76 -9.61
C PHE A 167 -15.66 -7.12 -8.29
N ALA A 168 -16.32 -6.17 -7.63
CA ALA A 168 -17.10 -6.42 -6.41
C ALA A 168 -18.32 -7.31 -6.72
N LYS A 169 -18.88 -7.95 -5.68
CA LYS A 169 -20.04 -8.86 -5.81
C LYS A 169 -21.23 -8.21 -6.52
N ASP A 170 -21.53 -6.96 -6.15
CA ASP A 170 -22.66 -6.19 -6.68
C ASP A 170 -22.22 -5.18 -7.76
N SER A 171 -21.05 -5.38 -8.37
CA SER A 171 -20.56 -4.54 -9.46
C SER A 171 -21.46 -4.66 -10.69
N ARG A 172 -21.79 -3.50 -11.27
CA ARG A 172 -22.49 -3.39 -12.56
C ARG A 172 -21.53 -3.19 -13.73
N VAL A 173 -20.23 -3.05 -13.46
CA VAL A 173 -19.22 -2.68 -14.44
C VAL A 173 -18.58 -3.91 -15.07
N ALA A 174 -18.05 -4.81 -14.25
CA ALA A 174 -17.32 -5.97 -14.72
C ALA A 174 -17.51 -7.20 -13.81
N SER A 175 -17.13 -8.35 -14.34
CA SER A 175 -17.07 -9.62 -13.60
C SER A 175 -15.74 -10.30 -13.87
N LEU A 176 -15.10 -10.83 -12.84
CA LEU A 176 -13.86 -11.58 -12.98
C LEU A 176 -14.16 -13.08 -13.06
N TRP A 177 -13.81 -13.68 -14.19
CA TRP A 177 -13.90 -15.11 -14.43
C TRP A 177 -12.50 -15.70 -14.53
N MET A 178 -12.30 -16.85 -13.89
CA MET A 178 -11.05 -17.60 -13.93
C MET A 178 -11.31 -19.05 -14.34
N ILE A 179 -10.25 -19.72 -14.81
CA ILE A 179 -10.31 -21.09 -15.31
C ILE A 179 -9.68 -21.96 -14.23
N HIS A 180 -10.40 -22.98 -13.81
CA HIS A 180 -9.89 -23.92 -12.83
C HIS A 180 -8.87 -24.87 -13.50
N GLN A 181 -7.69 -25.02 -12.88
CA GLN A 181 -6.57 -25.70 -13.52
C GLN A 181 -6.81 -27.20 -13.74
N SER A 182 -7.59 -27.85 -12.87
CA SER A 182 -7.80 -29.30 -12.92
C SER A 182 -8.85 -29.72 -13.96
N ASN A 183 -9.99 -29.04 -14.01
CA ASN A 183 -11.14 -29.42 -14.84
C ASN A 183 -11.41 -28.46 -16.01
N GLY A 184 -10.73 -27.31 -16.08
CA GLY A 184 -10.93 -26.32 -17.14
C GLY A 184 -12.23 -25.51 -17.04
N GLU A 185 -12.99 -25.68 -15.96
CA GLU A 185 -14.26 -24.97 -15.77
C GLU A 185 -14.04 -23.50 -15.43
N LEU A 186 -14.96 -22.66 -15.87
CA LEU A 186 -14.99 -21.24 -15.53
C LEU A 186 -15.69 -21.05 -14.19
N PHE A 187 -15.03 -20.33 -13.28
CA PHE A 187 -15.61 -19.92 -12.02
C PHE A 187 -15.44 -18.41 -11.82
N ARG A 188 -16.40 -17.81 -11.12
CA ARG A 188 -16.42 -16.37 -10.87
C ARG A 188 -15.73 -16.06 -9.55
N VAL A 189 -14.92 -15.01 -9.54
CA VAL A 189 -14.29 -14.48 -8.33
C VAL A 189 -14.64 -13.02 -8.15
N TRP A 190 -14.71 -12.63 -6.88
CA TRP A 190 -15.00 -11.28 -6.48
C TRP A 190 -13.80 -10.71 -5.75
N ILE A 191 -13.58 -9.41 -5.95
CA ILE A 191 -12.59 -8.62 -5.21
C ILE A 191 -13.33 -7.39 -4.69
N ALA A 192 -13.35 -7.20 -3.37
CA ALA A 192 -14.03 -6.06 -2.77
C ALA A 192 -13.22 -4.77 -2.94
N THR A 193 -13.92 -3.64 -2.87
CA THR A 193 -13.32 -2.30 -2.90
C THR A 193 -12.53 -2.04 -1.62
N MET A 194 -11.27 -1.61 -1.75
CA MET A 194 -10.35 -1.38 -0.62
C MET A 194 -9.89 0.08 -0.48
N THR A 195 -10.67 1.02 -1.03
CA THR A 195 -10.44 2.46 -0.88
C THR A 195 -10.66 2.92 0.57
N SER A 196 -10.06 4.04 0.98
CA SER A 196 -10.27 4.62 2.32
C SER A 196 -11.76 4.87 2.60
N LYS A 197 -12.50 5.30 1.58
CA LYS A 197 -13.95 5.55 1.66
C LYS A 197 -14.76 4.27 1.85
N SER A 198 -14.48 3.20 1.11
CA SER A 198 -15.20 1.92 1.26
C SER A 198 -14.90 1.22 2.58
N LEU A 199 -13.69 1.44 3.11
CA LEU A 199 -13.26 0.95 4.42
C LEU A 199 -13.75 1.83 5.58
N GLY A 200 -14.34 3.00 5.32
CA GLY A 200 -14.84 3.89 6.37
C GLY A 200 -13.74 4.67 7.11
N LEU A 201 -12.55 4.79 6.52
CA LEU A 201 -11.43 5.60 7.02
C LEU A 201 -11.57 7.09 6.68
N THR A 202 -12.40 7.39 5.68
CA THR A 202 -12.79 8.74 5.29
C THR A 202 -14.32 8.85 5.30
N SER A 203 -14.81 10.01 5.71
CA SER A 203 -16.24 10.34 5.65
C SER A 203 -16.69 10.50 4.19
N PHE A 204 -17.99 10.46 3.95
CA PHE A 204 -18.55 10.69 2.61
C PHE A 204 -18.15 12.07 2.05
N ASP A 205 -18.00 13.06 2.93
CA ASP A 205 -17.55 14.43 2.63
C ASP A 205 -16.04 14.55 2.40
N GLY A 206 -15.29 13.44 2.50
CA GLY A 206 -13.84 13.41 2.29
C GLY A 206 -13.01 13.74 3.54
N ASN A 207 -13.64 14.06 4.67
CA ASN A 207 -12.94 14.31 5.92
C ASN A 207 -12.34 13.03 6.51
N TYR A 208 -11.07 13.08 6.90
CA TYR A 208 -10.38 11.97 7.56
C TYR A 208 -10.97 11.70 8.95
N LEU A 209 -10.92 10.43 9.39
CA LEU A 209 -11.25 10.10 10.78
C LEU A 209 -10.30 10.82 11.75
N THR A 210 -10.89 11.55 12.69
CA THR A 210 -10.14 12.28 13.72
C THR A 210 -9.92 11.43 14.96
N LEU A 211 -8.72 11.53 15.56
CA LEU A 211 -8.38 10.90 16.83
C LEU A 211 -9.13 11.48 18.04
N SER A 212 -9.85 12.60 17.88
CA SER A 212 -10.63 13.25 18.94
C SER A 212 -11.65 12.33 19.60
N ASN A 213 -12.21 11.37 18.84
CA ASN A 213 -13.06 10.30 19.38
C ASN A 213 -12.37 8.94 19.24
N SER A 214 -11.47 8.63 20.19
CA SER A 214 -10.67 7.41 20.15
C SER A 214 -11.51 6.12 20.14
N ASN A 215 -12.64 6.07 20.86
CA ASN A 215 -13.49 4.88 20.91
C ASN A 215 -14.14 4.56 19.56
N LEU A 216 -14.70 5.59 18.90
CA LEU A 216 -15.26 5.45 17.55
C LEU A 216 -14.17 5.05 16.55
N PHE A 217 -13.00 5.72 16.64
CA PHE A 217 -11.87 5.42 15.78
C PHE A 217 -11.42 3.96 15.92
N GLN A 218 -11.25 3.47 17.15
CA GLN A 218 -10.86 2.08 17.43
C GLN A 218 -11.86 1.09 16.83
N LYS A 219 -13.17 1.30 17.06
CA LYS A 219 -14.22 0.45 16.51
C LYS A 219 -14.17 0.40 14.98
N ASN A 220 -14.02 1.55 14.32
CA ASN A 220 -13.93 1.61 12.87
C ASN A 220 -12.70 0.85 12.35
N ILE A 221 -11.54 1.01 12.99
CA ILE A 221 -10.31 0.28 12.60
C ILE A 221 -10.44 -1.23 12.82
N GLU A 222 -11.11 -1.67 13.90
CA GLU A 222 -11.37 -3.10 14.12
C GLU A 222 -12.27 -3.68 13.02
N GLU A 223 -13.30 -2.96 12.59
CA GLU A 223 -14.14 -3.35 11.47
C GLU A 223 -13.34 -3.44 10.16
N VAL A 224 -12.48 -2.46 9.89
CA VAL A 224 -11.57 -2.47 8.73
C VAL A 224 -10.69 -3.71 8.74
N ILE A 225 -10.07 -4.03 9.88
CA ILE A 225 -9.20 -5.20 10.02
C ILE A 225 -9.97 -6.49 9.73
N ASN A 226 -11.19 -6.61 10.25
CA ASN A 226 -12.03 -7.79 10.03
C ASN A 226 -12.39 -7.94 8.55
N ARG A 227 -12.85 -6.87 7.89
CA ARG A 227 -13.15 -6.86 6.45
C ARG A 227 -11.95 -7.27 5.60
N ILE A 228 -10.75 -6.74 5.90
CA ILE A 228 -9.52 -7.10 5.18
C ILE A 228 -9.20 -8.59 5.38
N ASN A 229 -9.36 -9.12 6.59
CA ASN A 229 -9.10 -10.53 6.86
C ASN A 229 -10.09 -11.47 6.17
N GLU A 230 -11.38 -11.15 6.19
CA GLU A 230 -12.41 -11.90 5.45
C GLU A 230 -12.07 -11.98 3.96
N GLU A 231 -11.66 -10.84 3.39
CA GLU A 231 -11.26 -10.74 2.00
C GLU A 231 -9.97 -11.51 1.70
N ARG A 232 -8.98 -11.49 2.61
CA ARG A 232 -7.77 -12.33 2.51
C ARG A 232 -8.12 -13.82 2.50
N HIS A 233 -8.98 -14.25 3.43
CA HIS A 233 -9.41 -15.65 3.49
C HIS A 233 -10.16 -16.08 2.23
N ARG A 234 -11.04 -15.22 1.70
CA ARG A 234 -11.75 -15.49 0.44
C ARG A 234 -10.82 -15.64 -0.75
N ILE A 235 -9.80 -14.78 -0.88
CA ILE A 235 -8.84 -14.87 -1.99
C ILE A 235 -7.90 -16.06 -1.80
N GLN A 236 -7.51 -16.37 -0.56
CA GLN A 236 -6.66 -17.54 -0.29
C GLN A 236 -7.38 -18.85 -0.65
N SER A 237 -8.67 -18.98 -0.31
CA SER A 237 -9.47 -20.17 -0.65
C SER A 237 -9.67 -20.39 -2.14
N VAL A 238 -9.38 -19.39 -2.98
CA VAL A 238 -9.41 -19.51 -4.45
C VAL A 238 -8.09 -20.07 -4.99
N LEU A 239 -6.99 -19.88 -4.24
CA LEU A 239 -5.66 -20.36 -4.61
C LEU A 239 -5.39 -21.79 -4.16
N ASP A 240 -6.06 -22.23 -3.09
CA ASP A 240 -5.97 -23.58 -2.53
C ASP A 240 -6.83 -24.58 -3.31
#